data_AF-A0A640MY88-F1
#
_entry.id   AF-A0A640MY88-F1
#
_cell.length_a   1.000
_cell.length_b   1.000
_cell.length_c   1.000
_cell.angle_alpha   90.00
_cell.angle_beta   90.00
_cell.angle_gamma   90.00
#
_symmetry.space_group_name_H-M   'P 1'
#
loop_
_entity.id
_entity.type
_entity.pdbx_description
1 polymer ?
#
loop_
_entity_poly.entity_id
_entity_poly.type
_entity_poly.pdbx_seq_one_letter_code
_entity_poly.pdbx_strand_id
1 'polypeptide(L)'
;MYSKIEQININDMFDRAMSIKENTVITYTDLMTDKEIVIWNELNAAERVGVILSFNLMLVKNSVDRRIVPSVKLNDDRIFIYN
;
A
#
# COMPACT_ATOMS: atom_id res chain seq x y z
N MET A 1 22.69 -5.51 5.46
CA MET A 1 21.65 -6.37 4.84
C MET A 1 20.36 -5.58 4.95
N TYR A 2 19.81 -5.12 3.82
CA TYR A 2 18.52 -4.40 3.84
C TYR A 2 17.44 -5.34 4.37
N SER A 3 16.55 -4.85 5.24
CA SER A 3 15.43 -5.65 5.72
C SER A 3 14.53 -6.01 4.52
N LYS A 4 13.81 -7.13 4.59
CA LYS A 4 12.87 -7.51 3.52
C LYS A 4 11.82 -6.42 3.25
N ILE A 5 11.42 -5.67 4.28
CA ILE A 5 10.48 -4.55 4.20
C ILE A 5 11.04 -3.41 3.32
N GLU A 6 12.33 -3.10 3.42
CA GLU A 6 12.98 -2.02 2.66
C GLU A 6 13.09 -2.33 1.16
N GLN A 7 12.80 -3.56 0.74
CA GLN A 7 12.79 -3.97 -0.66
C GLN A 7 11.44 -3.74 -1.34
N ILE A 8 10.40 -3.34 -0.60
CA ILE A 8 9.11 -2.90 -1.13
C ILE A 8 9.14 -1.37 -1.26
N ASN A 9 9.00 -0.87 -2.48
CA ASN A 9 9.09 0.56 -2.74
C ASN A 9 7.74 1.25 -2.50
N ILE A 10 7.62 1.81 -1.30
CA ILE A 10 6.44 2.56 -0.86
C ILE A 10 6.12 3.73 -1.79
N ASN A 11 7.12 4.47 -2.30
CA ASN A 11 6.87 5.60 -3.20
C ASN A 11 6.25 5.14 -4.52
N ASP A 12 6.74 4.05 -5.09
CA ASP A 12 6.17 3.50 -6.33
C ASP A 12 4.72 3.04 -6.12
N MET A 13 4.42 2.42 -4.97
CA MET A 13 3.05 2.07 -4.61
C MET A 13 2.13 3.30 -4.57
N PHE A 14 2.63 4.43 -4.06
CA PHE A 14 1.88 5.69 -4.02
C PHE A 14 1.64 6.29 -5.38
N ASP A 15 2.67 6.36 -6.21
CA ASP A 15 2.57 6.90 -7.56
C ASP A 15 1.56 6.09 -8.39
N ARG A 16 1.60 4.76 -8.25
CA ARG A 16 0.60 3.85 -8.85
C ARG A 16 -0.81 4.15 -8.33
N ALA A 17 -1.00 4.27 -7.02
CA ALA A 17 -2.32 4.58 -6.45
C ALA A 17 -2.84 5.96 -6.93
N MET A 18 -1.97 6.96 -7.02
CA MET A 18 -2.31 8.31 -7.50
C MET A 18 -2.68 8.36 -8.99
N SER A 19 -2.11 7.44 -9.78
CA SER A 19 -2.38 7.31 -11.22
C SER A 19 -3.80 6.82 -11.52
N ILE A 20 -4.44 6.09 -10.60
CA ILE A 20 -5.81 5.57 -10.75
C ILE A 20 -6.81 6.72 -10.67
N LYS A 21 -7.57 6.95 -11.76
CA LYS A 21 -8.52 8.08 -11.88
C LYS A 21 -9.98 7.69 -11.69
N GLU A 22 -10.27 6.40 -11.63
CA GLU A 22 -11.62 5.88 -11.49
C GLU A 22 -11.89 5.45 -10.06
N ASN A 23 -13.18 5.36 -9.70
CA ASN A 23 -13.60 4.79 -8.43
C ASN A 23 -13.31 3.29 -8.44
N THR A 24 -12.32 2.85 -7.68
CA THR A 24 -11.82 1.47 -7.73
C THR A 24 -11.56 0.92 -6.33
N VAL A 25 -11.75 -0.38 -6.16
CA VAL A 25 -11.32 -1.13 -4.98
C VAL A 25 -10.17 -2.04 -5.39
N ILE A 26 -9.02 -1.87 -4.76
CA ILE A 26 -7.80 -2.66 -4.99
C ILE A 26 -7.28 -3.23 -3.68
N THR A 27 -6.15 -3.92 -3.73
CA THR A 27 -5.37 -4.40 -2.59
C THR A 27 -3.95 -3.83 -2.61
N TYR A 28 -3.20 -3.98 -1.51
CA TYR A 28 -1.79 -3.55 -1.45
C TYR A 28 -0.93 -4.22 -2.54
N THR A 29 -1.17 -5.48 -2.86
CA THR A 29 -0.42 -6.22 -3.89
C THR A 29 -0.68 -5.71 -5.31
N ASP A 30 -1.84 -5.10 -5.57
CA ASP A 30 -2.11 -4.48 -6.88
C ASP A 30 -1.22 -3.24 -7.14
N LEU A 31 -0.65 -2.67 -6.08
CA LEU A 31 0.28 -1.54 -6.14
C LEU A 31 1.75 -1.98 -6.20
N MET A 32 2.01 -3.29 -6.19
CA MET A 32 3.36 -3.85 -6.14
C MET A 32 3.76 -4.47 -7.49
N THR A 33 5.05 -4.66 -7.68
CA THR A 33 5.61 -5.51 -8.75
C THR A 33 5.57 -6.98 -8.37
N ASP A 34 5.65 -7.89 -9.34
CA ASP A 34 5.71 -9.34 -9.10
C ASP A 34 6.80 -9.72 -8.09
N LYS A 35 7.95 -9.03 -8.14
CA LYS A 35 9.06 -9.24 -7.20
C LYS A 35 8.69 -8.82 -5.78
N GLU A 36 8.04 -7.67 -5.62
CA GLU A 36 7.60 -7.16 -4.32
C GLU A 36 6.47 -8.03 -3.75
N ILE A 37 5.61 -8.59 -4.59
CA ILE A 37 4.55 -9.53 -4.17
C ILE A 37 5.18 -10.80 -3.57
N VAL A 38 6.24 -11.34 -4.17
CA VAL A 38 6.97 -12.48 -3.59
C VAL A 38 7.50 -12.13 -2.20
N ILE A 39 8.12 -10.96 -2.05
CA ILE A 39 8.64 -10.48 -0.76
C ILE A 39 7.51 -10.31 0.25
N TRP A 40 6.42 -9.64 -0.13
CA TRP A 40 5.21 -9.45 0.69
C TRP A 40 4.67 -10.77 1.23
N ASN A 41 4.62 -11.79 0.39
CA ASN A 41 4.14 -13.12 0.77
C ASN A 41 5.06 -13.83 1.78
N GLU A 42 6.35 -13.53 1.79
CA GLU A 42 7.31 -14.02 2.78
C GLU A 42 7.28 -13.26 4.12
N LEU A 43 6.75 -12.03 4.13
CA LEU A 43 6.64 -11.23 5.35
C LEU A 43 5.58 -11.82 6.29
N ASN A 44 5.89 -11.83 7.59
CA ASN A 44 4.91 -12.11 8.62
C ASN A 44 3.94 -10.92 8.81
N ALA A 45 2.84 -11.13 9.54
CA ALA A 45 1.82 -10.10 9.73
C ALA A 45 2.37 -8.81 10.36
N ALA A 46 3.26 -8.89 11.35
CA ALA A 46 3.85 -7.71 11.98
C ALA A 46 4.79 -6.95 11.03
N GLU A 47 5.51 -7.64 10.14
CA GLU A 47 6.33 -7.01 9.12
C GLU A 47 5.48 -6.30 8.05
N ARG A 48 4.37 -6.91 7.63
CA ARG A 48 3.41 -6.28 6.69
C ARG A 48 2.82 -4.99 7.26
N VAL A 49 2.55 -4.94 8.56
CA VAL A 49 2.10 -3.71 9.24
C VAL A 49 3.09 -2.56 9.04
N GLY A 50 4.40 -2.83 8.98
CA GLY A 50 5.41 -1.80 8.71
C GLY A 50 5.27 -1.16 7.32
N VAL A 51 5.01 -1.97 6.30
CA VAL A 51 4.76 -1.52 4.91
C VAL A 51 3.46 -0.72 4.85
N ILE A 52 2.38 -1.28 5.40
CA ILE A 52 1.04 -0.68 5.43
C ILE A 52 1.07 0.69 6.13
N LEU A 53 1.69 0.77 7.31
CA LEU A 53 1.77 2.00 8.07
C LEU A 53 2.56 3.08 7.31
N SER A 54 3.67 2.69 6.68
CA SER A 54 4.49 3.61 5.89
C SER A 54 3.71 4.18 4.71
N PHE A 55 2.95 3.34 4.00
CA PHE A 55 2.07 3.77 2.92
C PHE A 55 0.97 4.72 3.44
N ASN A 56 0.27 4.35 4.51
CA ASN A 56 -0.81 5.16 5.07
C ASN A 56 -0.32 6.55 5.54
N LEU A 57 0.86 6.61 6.18
CA LEU A 57 1.46 7.87 6.60
C LEU A 57 1.77 8.78 5.41
N MET A 58 2.19 8.21 4.28
CA MET A 58 2.46 8.98 3.07
C MET A 58 1.18 9.55 2.44
N LEU A 59 0.06 8.82 2.50
CA LEU A 59 -1.24 9.36 2.07
C LEU A 59 -1.63 10.59 2.87
N VAL A 60 -1.51 10.52 4.20
CA VAL A 60 -1.81 11.63 5.13
C VAL A 60 -0.87 12.80 4.90
N LYS A 61 0.44 12.54 4.76
CA LYS A 61 1.45 13.59 4.48
C LYS A 61 1.15 14.36 3.19
N ASN A 62 0.58 13.69 2.19
CA ASN A 62 0.21 14.30 0.92
C ASN A 62 -1.26 14.76 0.85
N SER A 63 -2.01 14.70 1.96
CA SER A 63 -3.42 15.10 2.05
C SER A 63 -4.35 14.40 1.04
N VAL A 64 -4.06 13.14 0.72
CA VAL A 64 -4.87 12.32 -0.20
C VAL A 64 -5.58 11.16 0.51
N ASP A 65 -5.54 11.12 1.84
CA ASP A 65 -6.16 10.11 2.70
C ASP A 65 -7.70 10.11 2.66
N ARG A 66 -8.32 11.15 2.07
CA ARG A 66 -9.76 11.18 1.75
C ARG A 66 -10.09 10.55 0.40
N ARG A 67 -9.12 10.53 -0.51
CA ARG A 67 -9.24 10.02 -1.88
C ARG A 67 -8.84 8.55 -1.94
N ILE A 68 -7.72 8.21 -1.32
CA ILE A 68 -7.18 6.86 -1.22
C ILE A 68 -7.35 6.43 0.22
N VAL A 69 -8.29 5.52 0.47
CA VAL A 69 -8.73 5.11 1.81
C VAL A 69 -8.42 3.63 2.02
N PRO A 70 -7.32 3.31 2.71
CA PRO A 70 -7.06 1.96 3.18
C PRO A 70 -8.12 1.49 4.18
N SER A 71 -8.55 0.24 4.06
CA SER A 71 -9.58 -0.39 4.87
C SER A 71 -9.06 -0.84 6.24
N VAL A 72 -8.69 0.12 7.10
CA VAL A 72 -8.13 -0.19 8.43
C VAL A 72 -9.17 -0.87 9.34
N LYS A 73 -10.47 -0.58 9.15
CA LYS A 73 -11.56 -1.05 10.03
C LYS A 73 -11.92 -2.53 9.86
N LEU A 74 -11.61 -3.14 8.73
CA LEU A 74 -12.05 -4.50 8.41
C LEU A 74 -10.93 -5.55 8.53
N ASN A 75 -9.72 -5.12 8.93
CA ASN A 75 -8.54 -5.97 8.95
C ASN A 75 -8.33 -6.68 7.60
N ASP A 76 -8.72 -6.01 6.50
CA ASP A 76 -8.58 -6.50 5.14
C ASP A 76 -7.62 -5.61 4.35
N ASP A 77 -6.99 -6.21 3.34
CA ASP A 77 -5.94 -5.57 2.55
C ASP A 77 -6.49 -4.60 1.49
N ARG A 78 -7.77 -4.21 1.58
CA ARG A 78 -8.43 -3.41 0.55
C ARG A 78 -8.09 -1.93 0.68
N ILE A 79 -7.98 -1.27 -0.46
CA ILE A 79 -7.80 0.17 -0.60
C ILE A 79 -8.90 0.68 -1.53
N PHE A 80 -9.67 1.65 -1.04
CA PHE A 80 -10.69 2.33 -1.81
C PHE A 80 -10.10 3.58 -2.43
N ILE A 81 -10.22 3.73 -3.74
CA ILE A 81 -9.80 4.93 -4.45
C ILE A 81 -11.05 5.61 -4.99
N TYR A 82 -11.22 6.87 -4.62
CA TYR A 82 -12.29 7.75 -5.08
C TYR A 82 -11.74 8.78 -6.07
N ASN A 83 -12.58 9.29 -6.97
CA ASN A 83 -12.27 10.43 -7.84
C ASN A 83 -12.85 11.73 -7.26
#